data_AF-A0AAU1SNS4-F1
#
_entry.id   AF-A0AAU1SNS4-F1
#
_cell.length_a   1.000
_cell.length_b   1.000
_cell.length_c   1.000
_cell.angle_alpha   90.00
_cell.angle_beta   90.00
_cell.angle_gamma   90.00
#
_symmetry.space_group_name_H-M   'P 1'
#
loop_
_entity.id
_entity.type
_entity.pdbx_description
1 polymer ?
#
loop_
_entity_poly.entity_id
_entity_poly.type
_entity_poly.pdbx_seq_one_letter_code
_entity_poly.pdbx_strand_id
1 'polypeptide(L)'
;MKRSKTLRAADAKIDRDKLYAPLEAVRIAKETSATKFDGTVEVAFRLGVDPRKADQMVRGTVNLPHGTGKTARVLVFATGDRAAAAEAAGADIVGSDELIDEISKGNRLNEFDAVVATPDLMGKVGRLGRVLGPRGLMPNPKTGTVTPDVVKAVNEIKGGKIEFRVDKHSNLHFIIGKVSFDDTQLVENYGAALDEILRLKPSAAKGRYIKKAAIATTMGPGVPVDPNRTRNLLTEEDPAAV
;
A
#
# COMPACT_ATOMS: atom_id res chain seq x y z
N MET A 1 -22.39 5.79 -17.22
CA MET A 1 -22.58 4.51 -16.51
C MET A 1 -23.66 4.67 -15.45
N LYS A 2 -24.67 3.79 -15.43
CA LYS A 2 -25.78 3.86 -14.45
C LYS A 2 -25.28 3.36 -13.08
N ARG A 3 -25.19 4.24 -12.08
CA ARG A 3 -24.72 3.91 -10.73
C ARG A 3 -25.85 3.35 -9.84
N SER A 4 -25.52 2.55 -8.84
CA SER A 4 -26.49 2.06 -7.84
C SER A 4 -27.14 3.23 -7.10
N LYS A 5 -28.31 3.00 -6.47
CA LYS A 5 -28.99 4.05 -5.68
C LYS A 5 -28.13 4.51 -4.50
N THR A 6 -27.47 3.56 -3.83
CA THR A 6 -26.56 3.81 -2.70
C THR A 6 -25.36 4.66 -3.10
N LEU A 7 -24.69 4.31 -4.20
CA LEU A 7 -23.54 5.07 -4.68
C LEU A 7 -23.93 6.49 -5.13
N ARG A 8 -25.13 6.66 -5.72
CA ARG A 8 -25.63 7.99 -6.09
C ARG A 8 -25.91 8.88 -4.88
N ALA A 9 -26.47 8.31 -3.81
CA ALA A 9 -26.71 9.04 -2.57
C ALA A 9 -25.39 9.45 -1.89
N ALA A 10 -24.39 8.57 -1.91
CA ALA A 10 -23.05 8.87 -1.41
C ALA A 10 -22.34 9.96 -2.24
N ASP A 11 -22.40 9.85 -3.58
CA ASP A 11 -21.85 10.84 -4.51
C ASP A 11 -22.44 12.25 -4.28
N ALA A 12 -23.74 12.34 -3.97
CA ALA A 12 -24.42 13.61 -3.75
C ALA A 12 -23.94 14.37 -2.52
N LYS A 13 -23.27 13.68 -1.57
CA LYS A 13 -22.65 14.31 -0.40
C LYS A 13 -21.28 14.92 -0.69
N ILE A 14 -20.71 14.64 -1.87
CA ILE A 14 -19.37 15.08 -2.25
C ILE A 14 -19.50 16.15 -3.33
N ASP A 15 -19.13 17.37 -2.99
CA ASP A 15 -18.81 18.38 -3.99
C ASP A 15 -17.53 17.98 -4.73
N ARG A 16 -17.61 17.82 -6.06
CA ARG A 16 -16.47 17.40 -6.89
C ARG A 16 -15.53 18.53 -7.27
N ASP A 17 -16.00 19.77 -7.15
CA ASP A 17 -15.24 20.97 -7.49
C ASP A 17 -14.49 21.50 -6.26
N LYS A 18 -14.91 21.10 -5.05
CA LYS A 18 -14.19 21.35 -3.80
C LYS A 18 -13.00 20.40 -3.64
N LEU A 19 -11.85 20.94 -3.24
CA LEU A 19 -10.72 20.19 -2.73
C LEU A 19 -10.78 20.15 -1.20
N TYR A 20 -10.85 18.95 -0.64
CA TYR A 20 -11.00 18.74 0.80
C TYR A 20 -9.64 18.65 1.49
N ALA A 21 -9.59 19.06 2.76
CA ALA A 21 -8.47 18.75 3.62
C ALA A 21 -8.40 17.23 3.87
N PRO A 22 -7.21 16.64 4.13
CA PRO A 22 -7.09 15.20 4.38
C PRO A 22 -8.01 14.68 5.49
N LEU A 23 -8.12 15.40 6.61
CA LEU A 23 -9.03 15.03 7.71
C LEU A 23 -10.50 15.06 7.28
N GLU A 24 -10.95 16.14 6.64
CA GLU A 24 -12.32 16.28 6.13
C GLU A 24 -12.64 15.18 5.10
N ALA A 25 -11.68 14.85 4.22
CA ALA A 25 -11.82 13.81 3.23
C ALA A 25 -11.93 12.41 3.84
N VAL A 26 -11.17 12.11 4.89
CA VAL A 26 -11.27 10.84 5.64
C VAL A 26 -12.65 10.69 6.27
N ARG A 27 -13.17 11.75 6.91
CA ARG A 27 -14.52 11.77 7.51
C ARG A 27 -15.60 11.47 6.47
N ILE A 28 -15.57 12.20 5.36
CA ILE A 28 -16.52 12.00 4.26
C ILE A 28 -16.38 10.59 3.67
N ALA A 29 -15.16 10.09 3.50
CA ALA A 29 -14.93 8.73 2.99
C ALA A 29 -15.54 7.66 3.91
N LYS A 30 -15.43 7.83 5.24
CA LYS A 30 -16.07 6.95 6.23
C LYS A 30 -17.60 7.05 6.19
N GLU A 31 -18.15 8.26 6.15
CA GLU A 31 -19.61 8.48 6.08
C GLU A 31 -20.26 7.97 4.79
N THR A 32 -19.50 7.96 3.69
CA THR A 32 -19.95 7.49 2.38
C THR A 32 -19.76 5.98 2.19
N SER A 33 -19.16 5.29 3.17
CA SER A 33 -19.05 3.84 3.19
C SER A 33 -20.37 3.18 3.59
N ALA A 34 -21.18 2.83 2.59
CA ALA A 34 -22.49 2.18 2.79
C ALA A 34 -22.41 0.63 2.87
N THR A 35 -21.24 0.06 3.18
CA THR A 35 -21.02 -1.40 3.19
C THR A 35 -21.36 -2.04 4.54
N LYS A 36 -21.79 -3.31 4.50
CA LYS A 36 -22.04 -4.12 5.71
C LYS A 36 -20.75 -4.67 6.35
N PHE A 37 -19.65 -4.69 5.59
CA PHE A 37 -18.34 -5.12 6.06
C PHE A 37 -17.43 -3.91 6.26
N ASP A 38 -16.37 -4.09 7.05
CA ASP A 38 -15.36 -3.06 7.30
C ASP A 38 -14.51 -2.81 6.05
N GLY A 39 -14.86 -1.73 5.35
CA GLY A 39 -14.24 -1.29 4.11
C GLY A 39 -12.79 -0.89 4.32
N THR A 40 -11.98 -1.01 3.28
CA THR A 40 -10.61 -0.49 3.28
C THR A 40 -10.63 0.95 2.76
N VAL A 41 -9.91 1.84 3.45
CA VAL A 41 -9.68 3.21 3.01
C VAL A 41 -8.38 3.23 2.19
N GLU A 42 -8.51 3.66 0.95
CA GLU A 42 -7.42 3.71 -0.02
C GLU A 42 -7.23 5.12 -0.56
N VAL A 43 -6.02 5.37 -1.04
CA VAL A 43 -5.58 6.66 -1.55
C VAL A 43 -5.07 6.46 -2.97
N ALA A 44 -5.54 7.32 -3.86
CA ALA A 44 -5.09 7.39 -5.24
C ALA A 44 -4.41 8.73 -5.48
N PHE A 45 -3.13 8.69 -5.83
CA PHE A 45 -2.40 9.86 -6.30
C PHE A 45 -2.12 9.76 -7.78
N ARG A 46 -2.30 10.88 -8.48
CA ARG A 46 -1.81 11.05 -9.84
C ARG A 46 -0.51 11.84 -9.78
N LEU A 47 0.59 11.19 -10.12
CA LEU A 47 1.91 11.78 -10.10
C LEU A 47 2.26 12.47 -11.43
N GLY A 48 3.18 13.42 -11.36
CA GLY A 48 3.75 14.16 -12.48
C GLY A 48 4.98 13.52 -13.10
N VAL A 49 5.08 12.19 -13.05
CA VAL A 49 6.21 11.42 -13.58
C VAL A 49 5.84 10.71 -14.89
N ASP A 50 6.84 10.42 -15.72
CA ASP A 50 6.69 9.56 -16.91
C ASP A 50 7.13 8.12 -16.60
N PRO A 51 6.19 7.17 -16.39
CA PRO A 51 6.51 5.79 -15.99
C PRO A 51 7.21 5.00 -17.10
N ARG A 52 7.28 5.53 -18.33
CA ARG A 52 8.03 4.92 -19.43
C ARG A 52 9.54 5.13 -19.28
N LYS A 53 9.94 6.11 -18.49
CA LYS A 53 11.34 6.44 -18.23
C LYS A 53 11.79 5.83 -16.91
N ALA A 54 12.86 5.03 -16.94
CA ALA A 54 13.33 4.30 -15.78
C ALA A 54 13.79 5.22 -14.63
N ASP A 55 14.35 6.40 -14.96
CA ASP A 55 14.79 7.44 -14.02
C ASP A 55 13.63 8.17 -13.34
N GLN A 56 12.39 8.00 -13.82
CA GLN A 56 11.18 8.59 -13.23
C GLN A 56 10.24 7.55 -12.60
N MET A 57 10.67 6.28 -12.53
CA MET A 57 9.88 5.23 -11.93
C MET A 57 9.91 5.36 -10.40
N VAL A 58 8.75 5.70 -9.81
CA VAL A 58 8.59 5.76 -8.35
C VAL A 58 8.13 4.40 -7.83
N ARG A 59 8.94 3.84 -6.94
CA ARG A 59 8.63 2.62 -6.18
C ARG A 59 9.21 2.77 -4.78
N GLY A 60 8.42 2.43 -3.77
CA GLY A 60 8.84 2.58 -2.38
C GLY A 60 8.06 1.67 -1.46
N THR A 61 8.54 1.62 -0.22
CA THR A 61 7.85 0.94 0.88
C THR A 61 7.80 1.89 2.06
N VAL A 62 6.68 1.92 2.76
CA VAL A 62 6.53 2.69 4.00
C VAL A 62 5.85 1.82 5.06
N ASN A 63 6.31 1.95 6.31
CA ASN A 63 5.63 1.35 7.44
C ASN A 63 4.60 2.35 7.96
N LEU A 64 3.34 1.95 7.93
CA LEU A 64 2.26 2.77 8.49
C LEU A 64 2.31 2.72 10.02
N PRO A 65 2.29 3.86 10.73
CA PRO A 65 2.38 3.88 12.20
C PRO A 65 1.24 3.11 12.88
N HIS A 66 0.04 3.08 12.31
CA HIS A 66 -1.11 2.35 12.84
C HIS A 66 -1.41 1.05 12.08
N GLY A 67 -0.53 0.66 11.15
CA GLY A 67 -0.73 -0.49 10.28
C GLY A 67 -1.91 -0.33 9.29
N THR A 68 -2.24 -1.42 8.60
CA THR A 68 -3.29 -1.44 7.55
C THR A 68 -4.62 -2.02 8.03
N GLY A 69 -4.67 -2.57 9.25
CA GLY A 69 -5.84 -3.28 9.79
C GLY A 69 -6.06 -4.68 9.20
N LYS A 70 -5.14 -5.18 8.37
CA LYS A 70 -5.12 -6.58 7.90
C LYS A 70 -3.84 -7.26 8.37
N THR A 71 -3.97 -8.35 9.11
CA THR A 71 -2.84 -9.23 9.43
C THR A 71 -2.41 -9.95 8.15
N ALA A 72 -1.27 -9.56 7.58
CA ALA A 72 -0.71 -10.20 6.41
C ALA A 72 -0.22 -11.61 6.77
N ARG A 73 -0.60 -12.61 5.96
CA ARG A 73 -0.04 -13.97 6.07
C ARG A 73 1.30 -13.99 5.35
N VAL A 74 2.38 -14.26 6.08
CA VAL A 74 3.75 -14.16 5.56
C VAL A 74 4.32 -15.55 5.33
N LEU A 75 4.72 -15.80 4.09
CA LEU A 75 5.51 -16.95 3.69
C LEU A 75 6.99 -16.60 3.70
N VAL A 76 7.82 -17.44 4.31
CA VAL A 76 9.27 -17.25 4.35
C VAL A 76 9.99 -18.43 3.69
N PHE A 77 10.84 -18.10 2.72
CA PHE A 77 11.83 -19.02 2.19
C PHE A 77 13.16 -18.85 2.94
N ALA A 78 13.45 -19.79 3.84
CA ALA A 78 14.67 -19.81 4.64
C ALA A 78 15.08 -21.26 4.97
N THR A 79 16.33 -21.45 5.35
CA THR A 79 16.90 -22.74 5.78
C THR A 79 17.65 -22.59 7.11
N GLY A 80 17.76 -23.70 7.85
CA GLY A 80 18.50 -23.77 9.11
C GLY A 80 17.99 -22.78 10.17
N ASP A 81 18.92 -22.12 10.87
CA ASP A 81 18.62 -21.21 11.98
C ASP A 81 17.71 -20.03 11.58
N ARG A 82 17.78 -19.60 10.32
CA ARG A 82 16.92 -18.52 9.80
C ARG A 82 15.47 -18.95 9.62
N ALA A 83 15.21 -20.24 9.40
CA ALA A 83 13.85 -20.78 9.37
C ALA A 83 13.25 -20.79 10.78
N ALA A 84 13.99 -21.30 11.77
CA ALA A 84 13.55 -21.28 13.17
C ALA A 84 13.31 -19.86 13.69
N ALA A 85 14.18 -18.91 13.33
CA ALA A 85 14.00 -17.50 13.69
C ALA A 85 12.74 -16.88 13.04
N ALA A 86 12.41 -17.27 11.80
CA ALA A 86 11.22 -16.80 11.11
C ALA A 86 9.93 -17.33 11.75
N GLU A 87 9.90 -18.61 12.14
CA GLU A 87 8.79 -19.22 12.87
C GLU A 87 8.59 -18.52 14.22
N ALA A 88 9.67 -18.26 14.96
CA ALA A 88 9.62 -17.53 16.23
C ALA A 88 9.16 -16.07 16.07
N ALA A 89 9.47 -15.43 14.93
CA ALA A 89 8.97 -14.10 14.59
C ALA A 89 7.48 -14.10 14.17
N GLY A 90 6.85 -15.28 14.11
CA GLY A 90 5.45 -15.44 13.76
C GLY A 90 5.19 -15.53 12.26
N ALA A 91 6.14 -15.98 11.44
CA ALA A 91 5.84 -16.34 10.05
C ALA A 91 4.78 -17.45 9.99
N ASP A 92 3.81 -17.33 9.09
CA ASP A 92 2.68 -18.27 9.01
C ASP A 92 3.07 -19.57 8.31
N ILE A 93 3.98 -19.47 7.33
CA ILE A 93 4.51 -20.62 6.58
C ILE A 93 6.01 -20.40 6.41
N VAL A 94 6.80 -21.39 6.77
CA VAL A 94 8.25 -21.40 6.55
C VAL A 94 8.61 -22.66 5.78
N GLY A 95 9.47 -22.53 4.76
CA GLY A 95 9.90 -23.68 3.98
C GLY A 95 11.07 -23.37 3.07
N SER A 96 11.61 -24.42 2.44
CA SER A 96 12.72 -24.32 1.50
C SER A 96 12.37 -24.99 0.18
N ASP A 97 13.06 -26.07 -0.21
CA ASP A 97 12.96 -26.66 -1.55
C ASP A 97 11.61 -27.34 -1.82
N GLU A 98 11.06 -28.06 -0.84
CA GLU A 98 9.78 -28.77 -0.98
C GLU A 98 8.61 -27.80 -1.24
N LEU A 99 8.63 -26.67 -0.55
CA LEU A 99 7.59 -25.65 -0.68
C LEU A 99 7.73 -24.85 -1.98
N ILE A 100 8.97 -24.66 -2.47
CA ILE A 100 9.22 -24.08 -3.80
C ILE A 100 8.61 -24.96 -4.88
N ASP A 101 8.79 -26.28 -4.81
CA ASP A 101 8.23 -27.21 -5.79
C ASP A 101 6.70 -27.26 -5.73
N GLU A 102 6.11 -27.20 -4.53
CA GLU A 102 4.67 -27.13 -4.34
C GLU A 102 4.06 -25.85 -4.94
N ILE A 103 4.66 -24.70 -4.66
CA ILE A 103 4.24 -23.40 -5.19
C ILE A 103 4.44 -23.34 -6.71
N SER A 104 5.50 -23.97 -7.23
CA SER A 104 5.73 -24.08 -8.67
C SER A 104 4.64 -24.86 -9.39
N LYS A 105 4.00 -25.82 -8.71
CA LYS A 105 2.86 -26.60 -9.24
C LYS A 105 1.53 -25.84 -9.14
N GLY A 106 1.53 -24.64 -8.55
CA GLY A 106 0.35 -23.79 -8.42
C GLY A 106 -0.46 -24.01 -7.14
N ASN A 107 0.02 -24.88 -6.24
CA ASN A 107 -0.63 -25.13 -4.96
C ASN A 107 -0.36 -23.99 -3.96
N ARG A 108 -1.29 -23.78 -3.03
CA ARG A 108 -1.14 -22.88 -1.86
C ARG A 108 -0.92 -21.39 -2.13
N LEU A 109 -1.06 -20.93 -3.37
CA LEU A 109 -0.88 -19.52 -3.74
C LEU A 109 -1.85 -18.53 -3.08
N ASN A 110 -2.93 -19.02 -2.47
CA ASN A 110 -3.94 -18.19 -1.80
C ASN A 110 -3.78 -18.19 -0.27
N GLU A 111 -2.76 -18.88 0.25
CA GLU A 111 -2.53 -19.02 1.70
C GLU A 111 -1.66 -17.91 2.28
N PHE A 112 -0.95 -17.17 1.45
CA PHE A 112 -0.07 -16.08 1.87
C PHE A 112 -0.33 -14.80 1.08
N ASP A 113 -0.06 -13.68 1.72
CA ASP A 113 -0.23 -12.32 1.19
C ASP A 113 1.13 -11.65 0.90
N ALA A 114 2.21 -12.14 1.52
CA ALA A 114 3.57 -11.63 1.33
C ALA A 114 4.60 -12.76 1.38
N VAL A 115 5.70 -12.58 0.65
CA VAL A 115 6.80 -13.55 0.58
C VAL A 115 8.11 -12.87 0.93
N VAL A 116 8.84 -13.46 1.88
CA VAL A 116 10.21 -13.08 2.25
C VAL A 116 11.14 -14.22 1.86
N ALA A 117 12.32 -13.90 1.36
CA ALA A 117 13.32 -14.91 1.00
C ALA A 117 14.71 -14.51 1.48
N THR A 118 15.51 -15.50 1.82
CA THR A 118 16.93 -15.29 2.07
C THR A 118 17.71 -15.21 0.74
N PRO A 119 18.81 -14.42 0.67
CA PRO A 119 19.57 -14.24 -0.57
C PRO A 119 20.09 -15.55 -1.20
N ASP A 120 20.42 -16.54 -0.38
CA ASP A 120 20.92 -17.86 -0.79
C ASP A 120 19.87 -18.70 -1.52
N LEU A 121 18.58 -18.52 -1.24
CA LEU A 121 17.49 -19.27 -1.89
C LEU A 121 16.95 -18.56 -3.13
N MET A 122 17.39 -17.33 -3.42
CA MET A 122 16.87 -16.55 -4.54
C MET A 122 17.11 -17.20 -5.91
N GLY A 123 18.19 -17.97 -6.08
CA GLY A 123 18.43 -18.70 -7.33
C GLY A 123 17.33 -19.73 -7.65
N LYS A 124 16.73 -20.32 -6.61
CA LYS A 124 15.63 -21.27 -6.74
C LYS A 124 14.28 -20.56 -6.80
N VAL A 125 14.04 -19.59 -5.91
CA VAL A 125 12.80 -18.78 -5.88
C VAL A 125 12.61 -17.98 -7.18
N GLY A 126 13.68 -17.58 -7.87
CA GLY A 126 13.62 -16.93 -9.18
C GLY A 126 12.88 -17.74 -10.25
N ARG A 127 12.89 -19.08 -10.15
CA ARG A 127 12.14 -19.97 -11.06
C ARG A 127 10.63 -19.83 -10.90
N LEU A 128 10.16 -19.40 -9.72
CA LEU A 128 8.76 -19.13 -9.42
C LEU A 128 8.26 -17.82 -10.03
N GLY A 129 9.10 -17.06 -10.75
CA GLY A 129 8.72 -15.79 -11.36
C GLY A 129 7.49 -15.86 -12.27
N ARG A 130 7.25 -17.02 -12.93
CA ARG A 130 6.03 -17.22 -13.74
C ARG A 130 4.75 -17.23 -12.92
N VAL A 131 4.82 -17.66 -11.67
CA VAL A 131 3.66 -17.84 -10.78
C VAL A 131 3.53 -16.65 -9.81
N LEU A 132 4.62 -16.25 -9.16
CA LEU A 132 4.64 -15.15 -8.19
C LEU A 132 4.68 -13.77 -8.85
N GLY A 133 5.26 -13.66 -10.06
CA GLY A 133 5.41 -12.39 -10.77
C GLY A 133 4.09 -11.71 -11.11
N PRO A 134 3.13 -12.38 -11.79
CA PRO A 134 1.83 -11.80 -12.10
C PRO A 134 1.02 -11.38 -10.87
N ARG A 135 1.25 -12.01 -9.72
CA ARG A 135 0.59 -11.71 -8.44
C ARG A 135 1.30 -10.62 -7.64
N GLY A 136 2.47 -10.14 -8.08
CA GLY A 136 3.26 -9.16 -7.34
C GLY A 136 3.88 -9.70 -6.04
N LEU A 137 3.88 -11.02 -5.83
CA LEU A 137 4.37 -11.67 -4.61
C LEU A 137 5.86 -12.05 -4.71
N MET A 138 6.53 -11.67 -5.79
CA MET A 138 7.92 -12.02 -6.01
C MET A 138 8.82 -11.21 -5.07
N PRO A 139 9.66 -11.86 -4.23
CA PRO A 139 10.58 -11.16 -3.34
C PRO A 139 11.54 -10.26 -4.12
N ASN A 140 11.82 -9.07 -3.60
CA ASN A 140 12.70 -8.10 -4.25
C ASN A 140 13.67 -7.46 -3.23
N PRO A 141 14.97 -7.40 -3.53
CA PRO A 141 15.93 -6.69 -2.69
C PRO A 141 15.56 -5.21 -2.50
N LYS A 142 14.96 -4.57 -3.50
CA LYS A 142 14.56 -3.15 -3.44
C LYS A 142 13.43 -2.87 -2.46
N THR A 143 12.59 -3.85 -2.17
CA THR A 143 11.49 -3.73 -1.21
C THR A 143 11.90 -4.25 0.18
N GLY A 144 13.14 -4.72 0.32
CA GLY A 144 13.66 -5.29 1.56
C GLY A 144 13.09 -6.66 1.91
N THR A 145 12.36 -7.31 0.99
CA THR A 145 11.83 -8.67 1.22
C THR A 145 12.83 -9.77 0.88
N VAL A 146 14.00 -9.39 0.36
CA VAL A 146 15.18 -10.26 0.26
C VAL A 146 16.23 -9.73 1.23
N THR A 147 16.39 -10.41 2.36
CA THR A 147 17.28 -9.95 3.44
C THR A 147 17.83 -11.14 4.23
N PRO A 148 19.06 -11.05 4.76
CA PRO A 148 19.54 -12.01 5.75
C PRO A 148 18.79 -11.90 7.09
N ASP A 149 18.27 -10.72 7.44
CA ASP A 149 17.49 -10.48 8.66
C ASP A 149 15.99 -10.73 8.42
N VAL A 150 15.62 -12.00 8.53
CA VAL A 150 14.26 -12.47 8.27
C VAL A 150 13.27 -12.01 9.34
N VAL A 151 13.71 -11.95 10.60
CA VAL A 151 12.87 -11.55 11.75
C VAL A 151 12.36 -10.13 11.55
N LYS A 152 13.26 -9.20 11.21
CA LYS A 152 12.87 -7.81 10.96
C LYS A 152 11.91 -7.70 9.78
N ALA A 153 12.15 -8.41 8.68
CA ALA A 153 11.26 -8.37 7.53
C ALA A 153 9.85 -8.88 7.84
N VAL A 154 9.73 -9.98 8.60
CA VAL A 154 8.43 -10.53 9.03
C VAL A 154 7.69 -9.52 9.90
N ASN A 155 8.38 -8.95 10.90
CA ASN A 155 7.79 -7.95 11.80
C ASN A 155 7.33 -6.69 11.07
N GLU A 156 8.12 -6.18 10.13
CA GLU A 156 7.74 -5.01 9.32
C GLU A 156 6.51 -5.29 8.46
N ILE A 157 6.46 -6.44 7.79
CA ILE A 157 5.33 -6.82 6.94
C ILE A 157 4.05 -6.98 7.76
N LYS A 158 4.14 -7.65 8.92
CA LYS A 158 3.01 -7.80 9.85
C LYS A 158 2.62 -6.48 10.52
N GLY A 159 3.57 -5.57 10.71
CA GLY A 159 3.35 -4.21 11.20
C GLY A 159 2.66 -3.26 10.21
N GLY A 160 2.28 -3.74 9.02
CA GLY A 160 1.56 -2.93 8.03
C GLY A 160 2.46 -2.14 7.10
N LYS A 161 3.64 -2.69 6.77
CA LYS A 161 4.43 -2.23 5.62
C LYS A 161 3.62 -2.31 4.35
N ILE A 162 3.48 -1.17 3.68
CA ILE A 162 2.86 -1.10 2.36
C ILE A 162 3.93 -0.89 1.30
N GLU A 163 3.75 -1.53 0.15
CA GLU A 163 4.52 -1.26 -1.06
C GLU A 163 3.65 -0.47 -2.02
N PHE A 164 4.23 0.57 -2.63
CA PHE A 164 3.59 1.29 -3.71
C PHE A 164 4.50 1.38 -4.93
N ARG A 165 3.88 1.34 -6.10
CA ARG A 165 4.54 1.46 -7.40
C ARG A 165 3.66 2.28 -8.32
N VAL A 166 4.30 3.17 -9.07
CA VAL A 166 3.59 3.91 -10.12
C VAL A 166 3.16 2.97 -11.26
N ASP A 167 1.92 3.12 -11.71
CA ASP A 167 1.41 2.39 -12.87
C ASP A 167 1.82 3.04 -14.21
N LYS A 168 1.40 2.43 -15.32
CA LYS A 168 1.66 2.94 -16.67
C LYS A 168 1.00 4.30 -16.99
N HIS A 169 0.08 4.77 -16.15
CA HIS A 169 -0.69 6.01 -16.27
C HIS A 169 -0.26 7.08 -15.26
N SER A 170 0.86 6.86 -14.56
CA SER A 170 1.38 7.73 -13.51
C SER A 170 0.49 7.79 -12.26
N ASN A 171 -0.36 6.79 -12.03
CA ASN A 171 -1.14 6.67 -10.80
C ASN A 171 -0.39 5.81 -9.78
N LEU A 172 -0.59 6.16 -8.52
CA LEU A 172 -0.02 5.47 -7.38
C LEU A 172 -1.16 5.23 -6.38
N HIS A 173 -1.37 3.95 -6.08
CA HIS A 173 -2.46 3.48 -5.22
C HIS A 173 -1.88 2.78 -4.00
N PHE A 174 -2.42 3.10 -2.83
CA PHE A 174 -2.05 2.45 -1.58
C PHE A 174 -3.19 2.51 -0.56
N ILE A 175 -3.10 1.65 0.44
CA ILE A 175 -4.06 1.54 1.52
C ILE A 175 -3.53 2.32 2.72
N ILE A 176 -4.40 3.05 3.42
CA ILE A 176 -4.05 3.76 4.67
C ILE A 176 -4.72 3.15 5.91
N GLY A 177 -5.67 2.24 5.75
CA GLY A 177 -6.29 1.54 6.88
C GLY A 177 -7.70 1.05 6.59
N LYS A 178 -8.45 0.82 7.67
CA LYS A 178 -9.85 0.39 7.64
C LYS A 178 -10.79 1.53 7.99
N VAL A 179 -12.05 1.42 7.59
CA VAL A 179 -13.10 2.39 7.95
C VAL A 179 -13.31 2.42 9.47
N SER A 180 -13.06 1.29 10.16
CA SER A 180 -13.09 1.18 11.62
C SER A 180 -12.01 1.97 12.37
N PHE A 181 -10.95 2.46 11.70
CA PHE A 181 -9.89 3.21 12.36
C PHE A 181 -10.36 4.62 12.75
N ASP A 182 -9.71 5.21 13.75
CA ASP A 182 -9.95 6.60 14.10
C ASP A 182 -9.53 7.54 12.96
N ASP A 183 -10.19 8.70 12.86
CA ASP A 183 -9.89 9.68 11.82
C ASP A 183 -8.43 10.14 11.91
N THR A 184 -7.92 10.33 13.13
CA THR A 184 -6.54 10.77 13.37
C THR A 184 -5.53 9.72 12.90
N GLN A 185 -5.79 8.45 13.19
CA GLN A 185 -4.93 7.33 12.77
C GLN A 185 -4.83 7.21 11.26
N LEU A 186 -5.95 7.39 10.55
CA LEU A 186 -5.97 7.36 9.08
C LEU A 186 -5.21 8.53 8.47
N VAL A 187 -5.32 9.73 9.06
CA VAL A 187 -4.58 10.92 8.63
C VAL A 187 -3.08 10.78 8.91
N GLU A 188 -2.68 10.21 10.04
CA GLU A 188 -1.27 9.95 10.36
C GLU A 188 -0.66 8.90 9.42
N ASN A 189 -1.41 7.83 9.10
CA ASN A 189 -1.01 6.87 8.08
C ASN A 189 -0.88 7.52 6.70
N TYR A 190 -1.82 8.39 6.32
CA TYR A 190 -1.75 9.18 5.10
C TYR A 190 -0.50 10.07 5.07
N GLY A 191 -0.20 10.76 6.17
CA GLY A 191 0.98 11.63 6.31
C GLY A 191 2.29 10.87 6.15
N ALA A 192 2.43 9.73 6.84
CA ALA A 192 3.62 8.88 6.73
C ALA A 192 3.86 8.42 5.28
N ALA A 193 2.80 8.02 4.57
CA ALA A 193 2.90 7.65 3.16
C ALA A 193 3.24 8.84 2.27
N LEU A 194 2.63 10.01 2.50
CA LEU A 194 2.88 11.23 1.75
C LEU A 194 4.33 11.69 1.88
N ASP A 195 4.88 11.71 3.09
CA ASP A 195 6.27 12.09 3.36
C ASP A 195 7.25 11.18 2.62
N GLU A 196 7.02 9.87 2.63
CA GLU A 196 7.86 8.92 1.91
C GLU A 196 7.76 9.11 0.39
N ILE A 197 6.55 9.38 -0.15
CA ILE A 197 6.35 9.64 -1.58
C ILE A 197 7.07 10.92 -2.02
N LEU A 198 7.04 11.96 -1.19
CA LEU A 198 7.77 13.21 -1.42
C LEU A 198 9.29 13.00 -1.35
N ARG A 199 9.77 12.18 -0.42
CA ARG A 199 11.19 11.79 -0.33
C ARG A 199 11.67 11.04 -1.56
N LEU A 200 10.82 10.20 -2.14
CA LEU A 200 11.11 9.42 -3.35
C LEU A 200 10.91 10.20 -4.66
N LYS A 201 10.68 11.52 -4.60
CA LYS A 201 10.53 12.36 -5.78
C LYS A 201 11.79 12.31 -6.66
N PRO A 202 11.69 11.84 -7.91
CA PRO A 202 12.83 11.83 -8.82
C PRO A 202 13.26 13.25 -9.20
N SER A 203 14.57 13.52 -9.23
CA SER A 203 15.11 14.82 -9.65
C SER A 203 14.76 15.19 -11.10
N ALA A 204 14.51 14.17 -11.94
CA ALA A 204 14.08 14.35 -13.34
C ALA A 204 12.60 14.73 -13.50
N ALA A 205 11.80 14.67 -12.43
CA ALA A 205 10.39 15.04 -12.46
C ALA A 205 10.23 16.57 -12.60
N LYS A 206 9.59 17.01 -13.68
CA LYS A 206 9.35 18.43 -13.97
C LYS A 206 7.92 18.84 -13.61
N GLY A 207 7.76 20.06 -13.10
CA GLY A 207 6.47 20.62 -12.72
C GLY A 207 5.92 20.05 -11.41
N ARG A 208 4.58 20.06 -11.27
CA ARG A 208 3.90 19.61 -10.04
C ARG A 208 4.00 18.09 -9.90
N TYR A 209 4.61 17.63 -8.82
CA TYR A 209 4.86 16.21 -8.58
C TYR A 209 3.57 15.45 -8.23
N ILE A 210 2.70 16.00 -7.39
CA ILE A 210 1.37 15.44 -7.11
C ILE A 210 0.33 16.29 -7.85
N LYS A 211 -0.27 15.74 -8.91
CA LYS A 211 -1.24 16.45 -9.76
C LYS A 211 -2.65 16.38 -9.19
N LYS A 212 -3.06 15.22 -8.69
CA LYS A 212 -4.37 14.98 -8.08
C LYS A 212 -4.22 13.99 -6.94
N ALA A 213 -5.04 14.16 -5.92
CA ALA A 213 -5.18 13.23 -4.81
C ALA A 213 -6.67 12.93 -4.60
N ALA A 214 -6.99 11.68 -4.31
CA ALA A 214 -8.33 11.28 -3.92
C ALA A 214 -8.26 10.19 -2.85
N ILE A 215 -9.14 10.26 -1.87
CA ILE A 215 -9.35 9.22 -0.87
C ILE A 215 -10.66 8.53 -1.21
N ALA A 216 -10.67 7.21 -1.21
CA ALA A 216 -11.87 6.41 -1.47
C ALA A 216 -11.96 5.25 -0.48
N THR A 217 -13.16 4.75 -0.27
CA THR A 217 -13.37 3.44 0.36
C THR A 217 -13.62 2.41 -0.73
N THR A 218 -13.40 1.12 -0.41
CA THR A 218 -13.52 0.01 -1.38
C THR A 218 -14.79 0.02 -2.25
N MET A 219 -15.91 0.48 -1.70
CA MET A 219 -17.20 0.56 -2.40
C MET A 219 -17.79 1.97 -2.39
N GLY A 220 -17.01 2.97 -1.98
CA GLY A 220 -17.43 4.36 -1.88
C GLY A 220 -16.98 5.19 -3.10
N PRO A 221 -17.55 6.39 -3.23
CA PRO A 221 -17.05 7.39 -4.17
C PRO A 221 -15.67 7.92 -3.74
N GLY A 222 -14.90 8.46 -4.68
CA GLY A 222 -13.63 9.12 -4.39
C GLY A 222 -13.84 10.58 -3.99
N VAL A 223 -13.30 10.96 -2.84
CA VAL A 223 -13.30 12.32 -2.30
C VAL A 223 -12.02 13.04 -2.76
N PRO A 224 -12.11 14.15 -3.51
CA PRO A 224 -10.95 14.91 -3.95
C PRO A 224 -10.18 15.53 -2.76
N VAL A 225 -8.88 15.32 -2.68
CA VAL A 225 -8.04 15.93 -1.63
C VAL A 225 -7.17 16.99 -2.23
N ASP A 226 -6.95 18.09 -1.50
CA ASP A 226 -5.99 19.11 -1.92
C ASP A 226 -4.57 18.53 -2.00
N PRO A 227 -3.96 18.44 -3.19
CA PRO A 227 -2.62 17.88 -3.34
C PRO A 227 -1.50 18.86 -2.92
N ASN A 228 -1.81 20.11 -2.57
CA ASN A 228 -0.82 21.07 -2.05
C ASN A 228 -0.62 20.96 -0.54
N ARG A 229 -1.59 20.39 0.17
CA ARG A 229 -1.58 20.30 1.61
C ARG A 229 -0.71 19.14 2.08
N THR A 230 0.58 19.43 2.23
CA THR A 230 1.61 18.47 2.67
C THR A 230 1.97 18.59 4.15
N ARG A 231 1.42 19.58 4.86
CA ARG A 231 1.59 19.81 6.29
C ARG A 231 0.23 20.12 6.92
N ASN A 232 0.14 20.02 8.25
CA ASN A 232 -1.09 20.29 9.02
C ASN A 232 -2.29 19.46 8.50
N LEU A 233 -2.09 18.15 8.43
CA LEU A 233 -3.05 17.21 7.86
C LEU A 233 -4.25 16.97 8.79
N LEU A 234 -4.09 17.24 10.09
CA LEU A 234 -5.10 17.10 11.15
C LEU A 234 -5.96 18.34 11.36
N THR A 235 -5.73 19.42 10.62
CA THR A 235 -6.61 20.60 10.64
C THR A 235 -7.48 20.62 9.40
N GLU A 236 -8.70 21.15 9.51
CA GLU A 236 -9.61 21.29 8.37
C GLU A 236 -9.36 22.62 7.65
N GLU A 237 -9.08 23.69 8.39
CA GLU A 237 -8.72 25.01 7.83
C GLU A 237 -7.28 25.02 7.33
N ASP A 238 -7.04 25.58 6.14
CA ASP A 238 -5.69 25.79 5.60
C ASP A 238 -5.05 27.01 6.30
N PRO A 239 -4.01 26.83 7.13
CA PRO A 239 -3.36 27.97 7.79
C PRO A 239 -2.62 28.89 6.81
N ALA A 240 -2.51 28.53 5.52
CA ALA A 240 -1.98 29.40 4.47
C ALA A 240 -3.05 30.29 3.80
N ALA A 241 -4.32 30.18 4.20
CA ALA A 241 -5.42 31.00 3.70
C ALA A 241 -5.71 32.27 4.53
N VAL A 242 -4.81 32.62 5.46
CA VAL A 242 -4.83 33.87 6.24
C VAL A 242 -3.63 34.74 5.84
#